data_AF-A0A9D2H9Y9-F1
#
_entry.id   AF-A0A9D2H9Y9-F1
#
_cell.length_a   1.000
_cell.length_b   1.000
_cell.length_c   1.000
_cell.angle_alpha   90.00
_cell.angle_beta   90.00
_cell.angle_gamma   90.00
#
_symmetry.space_group_name_H-M   'P 1'
#
loop_
_entity.id
_entity.type
_entity.pdbx_description
1 polymer ?
#
loop_
_entity_poly.entity_id
_entity_poly.type
_entity_poly.pdbx_seq_one_letter_code
_entity_poly.pdbx_strand_id
1 'polypeptide(L)'
;DNVGNIPVDSAFLLVYAADGDGQIIKIQTLDSPAQIFTSGKQFMADNSKRESARWIEALDRLIEWGWVKALGYKGEIFELTGTGYNKADWLKDNMGIDTSKDPIDELKEFE
;
A
#
# COMPACT_ATOMS: atom_id res chain seq x y z
N ASP A 1 20.24 -1.72 -8.93
CA ASP A 1 19.06 -0.83 -8.81
C ASP A 1 18.23 -0.87 -10.08
N ASN A 2 17.34 -1.86 -10.18
CA ASN A 2 16.49 -2.04 -11.35
C ASN A 2 15.03 -2.16 -10.89
N VAL A 3 14.55 -1.13 -10.19
CA VAL A 3 13.10 -1.00 -9.92
C VAL A 3 12.49 -0.33 -11.15
N GLY A 4 12.49 -1.05 -12.26
CA GLY A 4 11.89 -0.60 -13.51
C GLY A 4 10.37 -0.55 -13.35
N ASN A 5 9.86 0.67 -13.23
CA ASN A 5 8.45 1.05 -13.06
C ASN A 5 7.75 0.49 -11.80
N ILE A 6 7.60 1.34 -10.79
CA ILE A 6 6.86 1.01 -9.57
C ILE A 6 5.37 1.20 -9.87
N PRO A 7 4.52 0.16 -9.71
CA PRO A 7 3.08 0.31 -9.90
C PRO A 7 2.53 1.39 -8.97
N VAL A 8 1.58 2.18 -9.48
CA VAL A 8 0.93 3.27 -8.74
C VAL A 8 0.35 2.75 -7.42
N ASP A 9 -0.33 1.61 -7.45
CA ASP A 9 -0.95 1.01 -6.25
C ASP A 9 0.07 0.72 -5.14
N SER A 10 1.24 0.15 -5.50
CA SER A 10 2.32 -0.11 -4.53
C SER A 10 2.89 1.19 -3.98
N ALA A 11 3.04 2.21 -4.83
CA ALA A 11 3.52 3.51 -4.40
C ALA A 11 2.55 4.16 -3.40
N PHE A 12 1.25 4.13 -3.70
CA PHE A 12 0.21 4.66 -2.83
C PHE A 12 0.18 3.96 -1.48
N LEU A 13 0.17 2.63 -1.45
CA LEU A 13 0.20 1.87 -0.19
C LEU A 13 1.39 2.27 0.68
N LEU A 14 2.58 2.37 0.08
CA LEU A 14 3.79 2.70 0.83
C LEU A 14 3.77 4.15 1.33
N VAL A 15 3.40 5.10 0.48
CA VAL A 15 3.41 6.53 0.78
C VAL A 15 2.39 6.88 1.86
N TYR A 16 1.16 6.38 1.76
CA TYR A 16 0.14 6.63 2.77
C TYR A 16 0.42 5.93 4.11
N ALA A 17 0.99 4.72 4.08
CA ALA A 17 1.42 4.07 5.32
C ALA A 17 2.56 4.84 6.00
N ALA A 18 3.52 5.37 5.23
CA ALA A 18 4.63 6.17 5.76
C ALA A 18 4.16 7.49 6.39
N ASP A 19 3.15 8.13 5.81
CA ASP A 19 2.58 9.39 6.30
C ASP A 19 1.77 9.24 7.58
N GLY A 20 1.29 8.03 7.87
CA GLY A 20 0.55 7.71 9.10
C GLY A 20 1.38 6.93 10.13
N ASP A 21 0.92 5.71 10.44
CA ASP A 21 1.45 4.87 11.52
C ASP A 21 2.55 3.88 11.08
N GLY A 22 2.96 3.93 9.82
CA GLY A 22 3.97 3.01 9.28
C GLY A 22 3.46 1.60 9.06
N GLN A 23 2.14 1.38 9.11
CA GLN A 23 1.54 0.05 9.01
C GLN A 23 0.58 -0.09 7.85
N ILE A 24 0.63 -1.28 7.24
CA ILE A 24 -0.36 -1.76 6.28
C ILE A 24 -1.06 -2.96 6.93
N ILE A 25 -2.39 -2.92 6.96
CA ILE A 25 -3.20 -3.98 7.55
C ILE A 25 -3.98 -4.68 6.43
N LYS A 26 -3.83 -6.00 6.36
CA LYS A 26 -4.62 -6.90 5.52
C LYS A 26 -5.62 -7.66 6.39
N ILE A 27 -6.90 -7.43 6.16
CA ILE A 27 -7.99 -8.16 6.82
C ILE A 27 -8.61 -9.11 5.82
N GLN A 28 -8.67 -10.40 6.15
CA GLN A 28 -9.37 -11.39 5.33
C GLN A 28 -10.35 -12.16 6.20
N THR A 29 -11.64 -12.10 5.86
CA THR A 29 -12.68 -12.94 6.48
C THR A 29 -13.09 -14.04 5.52
N LEU A 30 -13.83 -15.05 6.00
CA LEU A 30 -14.30 -16.15 5.16
C LEU A 30 -15.31 -15.69 4.10
N ASP A 31 -16.09 -14.66 4.42
CA ASP A 31 -17.24 -14.23 3.63
C ASP A 31 -16.96 -13.00 2.74
N SER A 32 -15.82 -12.34 2.93
CA SER A 32 -15.45 -11.12 2.19
C SER A 32 -14.09 -11.27 1.49
N PRO A 33 -13.88 -10.61 0.34
CA PRO A 33 -12.54 -10.43 -0.21
C PRO A 33 -11.59 -9.79 0.80
N ALA A 34 -10.29 -10.03 0.65
CA ALA A 34 -9.33 -9.43 1.56
C ALA A 34 -9.28 -7.92 1.34
N GLN A 35 -9.14 -7.19 2.43
CA GLN A 35 -9.19 -5.75 2.48
C GLN A 35 -7.84 -5.20 2.96
N ILE A 36 -7.33 -4.18 2.27
CA ILE A 36 -6.10 -3.48 2.64
C ILE A 36 -6.43 -2.09 3.19
N PHE A 37 -5.79 -1.76 4.32
CA PHE A 37 -5.89 -0.48 4.99
C PHE A 37 -4.50 0.04 5.34
N THR A 38 -4.33 1.36 5.36
CA THR A 38 -3.14 2.02 5.93
C THR A 38 -3.58 3.17 6.80
N SER A 39 -3.15 3.21 8.06
CA SER A 39 -3.42 4.34 8.95
C SER A 39 -4.90 4.77 8.98
N GLY A 40 -5.81 3.79 8.92
CA GLY A 40 -7.26 3.99 8.93
C GLY A 40 -7.91 4.36 7.58
N LYS A 41 -7.14 4.49 6.50
CA LYS A 41 -7.65 4.77 5.14
C LYS A 41 -7.78 3.48 4.31
N GLN A 42 -8.78 3.43 3.44
CA GLN A 42 -9.03 2.34 2.50
C GLN A 42 -8.65 2.78 1.08
N PHE A 43 -8.11 1.86 0.28
CA PHE A 43 -7.65 2.12 -1.09
C PHE A 43 -8.52 1.50 -2.17
N MET A 44 -9.26 0.44 -1.80
CA MET A 44 -10.08 -0.31 -2.74
C MET A 44 -11.31 0.49 -3.13
N ALA A 45 -11.52 0.68 -4.44
CA ALA A 45 -12.69 1.36 -4.99
C ALA A 45 -14.01 0.62 -4.72
N ASP A 46 -13.96 -0.72 -4.64
CA ASP A 46 -15.09 -1.57 -4.32
C ASP A 46 -14.68 -2.83 -3.52
N ASN A 47 -15.67 -3.60 -3.06
CA ASN A 47 -15.45 -4.86 -2.34
C ASN A 47 -15.45 -6.07 -3.30
N SER A 48 -14.91 -5.92 -4.51
CA SER A 48 -14.79 -7.03 -5.48
C SER A 48 -13.51 -7.84 -5.24
N LYS A 49 -13.53 -9.10 -5.69
CA LYS A 49 -12.33 -9.96 -5.66
C LYS A 49 -11.21 -9.45 -6.57
N ARG A 50 -11.55 -8.72 -7.64
CA ARG A 50 -10.57 -8.16 -8.58
C ARG A 50 -9.82 -7.00 -7.93
N GLU A 51 -10.56 -6.11 -7.27
CA GLU A 51 -9.97 -4.99 -6.54
C GLU A 51 -9.12 -5.49 -5.38
N SER A 52 -9.63 -6.44 -4.59
CA SER A 52 -8.85 -7.12 -3.56
C SER A 52 -7.52 -7.69 -4.10
N ALA A 53 -7.54 -8.38 -5.24
CA ALA A 53 -6.33 -8.94 -5.84
C ALA A 53 -5.32 -7.86 -6.30
N ARG A 54 -5.79 -6.73 -6.85
CA ARG A 54 -4.95 -5.58 -7.24
C ARG A 54 -4.13 -5.08 -6.05
N TRP A 55 -4.80 -4.86 -4.91
CA TRP A 55 -4.14 -4.33 -3.71
C TRP A 55 -3.30 -5.37 -2.96
N ILE A 56 -3.67 -6.66 -3.02
CA ILE A 56 -2.81 -7.73 -2.53
C ILE A 56 -1.52 -7.80 -3.35
N GLU A 57 -1.60 -7.76 -4.68
CA GLU A 57 -0.41 -7.74 -5.53
C GLU A 57 0.47 -6.53 -5.20
N ALA A 58 -0.14 -5.36 -5.02
CA ALA A 58 0.58 -4.15 -4.64
C ALA A 58 1.37 -4.33 -3.33
N LEU A 59 0.76 -4.95 -2.31
CA LEU A 59 1.41 -5.27 -1.04
C LEU A 59 2.51 -6.34 -1.20
N ASP A 60 2.26 -7.40 -1.97
CA ASP A 60 3.23 -8.47 -2.22
C ASP A 60 4.51 -7.91 -2.86
N ARG A 61 4.40 -6.94 -3.79
CA ARG A 61 5.56 -6.23 -4.35
C ARG A 61 6.37 -5.49 -3.29
N LEU A 62 5.70 -4.81 -2.36
CA LEU A 62 6.39 -4.10 -1.27
C LEU A 62 7.17 -5.06 -0.36
N ILE A 63 6.63 -6.27 -0.15
CA ILE A 63 7.31 -7.34 0.60
C ILE A 63 8.49 -7.90 -0.21
N GLU A 64 8.30 -8.18 -1.50
CA GLU A 64 9.35 -8.66 -2.41
C GLU A 64 10.55 -7.70 -2.46
N TRP A 65 10.29 -6.39 -2.45
CA TRP A 65 11.34 -5.37 -2.41
C TRP A 65 11.94 -5.12 -1.02
N GLY A 66 11.36 -5.72 0.03
CA GLY A 66 11.78 -5.52 1.42
C GLY A 66 11.48 -4.11 1.96
N TRP A 67 10.53 -3.40 1.35
CA TRP A 67 10.10 -2.07 1.80
C TRP A 67 9.13 -2.16 2.96
N VAL A 68 8.40 -3.28 3.06
CA VAL A 68 7.63 -3.65 4.23
C VAL A 68 7.97 -5.07 4.66
N LYS A 69 7.68 -5.40 5.93
CA LYS A 69 7.85 -6.74 6.50
C LYS A 69 6.59 -7.14 7.25
N ALA A 70 6.22 -8.42 7.24
CA ALA A 70 5.11 -8.90 8.05
C ALA A 70 5.46 -8.84 9.56
N LEU A 71 4.51 -8.36 10.36
CA LEU A 71 4.54 -8.46 11.81
C LEU A 71 3.77 -9.72 12.25
N GLY A 72 4.52 -10.69 12.78
CA GLY A 72 3.98 -11.97 13.23
C GLY A 72 3.69 -12.97 12.11
N TYR A 73 3.07 -14.08 12.46
CA TYR A 73 2.92 -15.25 11.57
C TYR A 73 1.61 -15.24 10.75
N LYS A 74 0.66 -14.36 11.05
CA LYS A 74 -0.64 -14.32 10.37
C LYS A 74 -0.61 -13.59 9.02
N GLY A 75 0.41 -12.76 8.79
CA GLY A 75 0.49 -11.93 7.58
C GLY A 75 -0.70 -10.97 7.45
N GLU A 76 -1.18 -10.44 8.57
CA GLU A 76 -2.29 -9.47 8.64
C GLU A 76 -1.78 -8.04 8.87
N ILE A 77 -0.65 -7.87 9.52
CA ILE A 77 -0.05 -6.55 9.79
C ILE A 77 1.33 -6.54 9.16
N PHE A 78 1.64 -5.46 8.45
CA PHE A 78 2.91 -5.23 7.81
C PHE A 78 3.45 -3.87 8.24
N GLU A 79 4.73 -3.81 8.55
CA GLU A 79 5.41 -2.60 9.02
C GLU A 79 6.44 -2.15 7.98
N LEU A 80 6.52 -0.85 7.75
CA LEU A 80 7.53 -0.26 6.89
C LEU A 80 8.95 -0.51 7.45
N THR A 81 9.87 -0.85 6.56
CA THR A 81 11.30 -0.92 6.90
C THR A 81 11.94 0.46 6.75
N GLY A 82 13.16 0.64 7.26
CA GLY A 82 13.91 1.88 7.04
C GLY A 82 14.10 2.18 5.54
N THR A 83 14.30 1.15 4.72
CA THR A 83 14.32 1.29 3.25
C THR A 83 12.96 1.70 2.70
N GLY A 84 11.87 1.17 3.28
CA GLY A 84 10.50 1.53 2.93
C GLY A 84 10.21 3.02 3.12
N TYR A 85 10.56 3.59 4.27
CA TYR A 85 10.39 5.04 4.51
C TYR A 85 11.17 5.89 3.49
N ASN A 86 12.45 5.59 3.28
CA ASN A 86 13.26 6.33 2.29
C ASN A 86 12.67 6.25 0.87
N LYS A 87 12.05 5.11 0.53
CA LYS A 87 11.39 4.93 -0.77
C LYS A 87 10.03 5.61 -0.82
N ALA A 88 9.30 5.66 0.28
CA ALA A 88 8.05 6.40 0.40
C ALA A 88 8.28 7.90 0.14
N ASP A 89 9.27 8.50 0.80
CA ASP A 89 9.59 9.92 0.62
C ASP A 89 9.96 10.22 -0.85
N TRP A 90 10.83 9.38 -1.44
CA TRP A 90 11.20 9.52 -2.84
C TRP A 90 10.01 9.37 -3.80
N LEU A 91 9.07 8.43 -3.52
CA LEU A 91 7.88 8.24 -4.32
C LEU A 91 6.90 9.40 -4.20
N LYS A 92 6.70 9.91 -2.98
CA LYS A 92 5.82 11.06 -2.70
C LYS A 92 6.26 12.26 -3.53
N ASP A 93 7.55 12.58 -3.52
CA ASP A 93 8.11 13.71 -4.27
C ASP A 93 8.14 13.46 -5.79
N ASN A 94 8.53 12.26 -6.23
CA ASN A 94 8.74 11.97 -7.64
C ASN A 94 7.42 11.75 -8.41
N MET A 95 6.39 11.25 -7.74
CA MET A 95 5.06 11.02 -8.33
C MET A 95 4.06 12.13 -7.98
N GLY A 96 4.40 13.01 -7.04
CA GLY A 96 3.52 14.11 -6.62
C GLY A 96 2.31 13.66 -5.81
N ILE A 97 2.42 12.56 -5.06
CA ILE A 97 1.30 11.99 -4.30
C ILE A 97 0.95 12.88 -3.11
N ASP A 98 -0.28 13.38 -3.07
CA ASP A 98 -0.80 14.20 -1.98
C ASP A 98 -1.53 13.36 -0.91
N THR A 99 -0.80 13.00 0.15
CA THR A 99 -1.35 12.20 1.26
C THR A 99 -2.37 12.93 2.12
N SER A 100 -2.54 14.25 1.93
CA SER A 100 -3.60 15.00 2.61
C SER A 100 -5.00 14.66 2.08
N LYS A 101 -5.09 14.16 0.83
CA LYS A 101 -6.34 13.71 0.22
C LYS A 101 -6.70 12.28 0.64
N ASP A 102 -7.96 11.90 0.38
CA ASP A 102 -8.36 10.50 0.47
C ASP A 102 -7.66 9.69 -0.64
N PRO A 103 -7.13 8.47 -0.35
CA PRO A 103 -6.39 7.70 -1.34
C PRO A 103 -7.20 7.43 -2.60
N ILE A 104 -8.51 7.19 -2.49
CA ILE A 104 -9.37 6.88 -3.63
C ILE A 104 -9.52 8.10 -4.54
N ASP A 105 -9.59 9.30 -3.97
CA ASP A 105 -9.71 10.53 -4.76
C ASP A 105 -8.39 10.89 -5.42
N GLU A 106 -7.27 10.71 -4.73
CA GLU A 106 -5.94 10.92 -5.28
C GLU A 106 -5.60 9.89 -6.37
N LEU A 107 -5.95 8.62 -6.20
CA LEU A 107 -5.73 7.56 -7.21
C LEU A 107 -6.35 7.87 -8.57
N LYS A 108 -7.52 8.52 -8.59
CA LYS A 108 -8.21 8.90 -9.84
C LYS A 108 -7.41 9.89 -10.68
N GLU A 109 -6.46 10.61 -10.11
CA GLU A 109 -5.59 11.52 -10.85
C GLU A 109 -4.48 10.78 -11.65
N PHE A 110 -4.31 9.47 -11.39
CA PHE A 110 -3.29 8.61 -12.01
C PHE A 110 -3.87 7.53 -12.94
N GLU A 111 -5.19 7.48 -13.15
CA GLU A 111 -5.91 6.58 -14.07
C GLU A 111 -6.39 7.28 -15.36
#